data_AF-A0A3S2UQG6-F1
#
_entry.id   AF-A0A3S2UQG6-F1
#
_cell.length_a   1.000
_cell.length_b   1.000
_cell.length_c   1.000
_cell.angle_alpha   90.00
_cell.angle_beta   90.00
_cell.angle_gamma   90.00
#
_symmetry.space_group_name_H-M   'P 1'
#
loop_
_entity.id
_entity.type
_entity.pdbx_description
1 polymer ?
#
loop_
_entity_poly.entity_id
_entity_poly.type
_entity_poly.pdbx_seq_one_letter_code
_entity_poly.pdbx_strand_id
1 'polypeptide(L)'
;MSGVNVGGEAEWVAALTHGSFTAQLGPKGKSVQDYQRLEFLGDRVLGLTIADWLYNNGQEAEGRLSQRLNVLVSRQMCASIARQIGLPEHIRLGKQARDDGGSNSDNILGDVMEALIGACFHLHGFDAARAMVRRLWAQAVGGQAGQAKHPKSALQEWAAGNRRKTPEYRLVDRSGPDHAARFTVAVGIKGVGEVEAVANSKQEAETLAAAEFLRQFG
;
A
#
# COMPACT_ATOMS: atom_id res chain seq x y z
N MET A 1 -24.42 8.15 -36.61
CA MET A 1 -23.13 7.65 -37.15
C MET A 1 -22.14 7.61 -36.00
N SER A 2 -22.18 6.54 -35.19
CA SER A 2 -21.27 6.34 -34.07
C SER A 2 -19.97 5.76 -34.61
N GLY A 3 -18.94 6.60 -34.72
CA GLY A 3 -17.59 6.13 -35.02
C GLY A 3 -17.19 5.08 -33.99
N VAL A 4 -16.73 3.93 -34.48
CA VAL A 4 -16.07 2.91 -33.67
C VAL A 4 -14.96 3.61 -32.90
N ASN A 5 -15.05 3.62 -31.57
CA ASN A 5 -14.09 4.29 -30.72
C ASN A 5 -12.77 3.50 -30.76
N VAL A 6 -11.86 3.92 -31.63
CA VAL A 6 -10.45 3.48 -31.67
C VAL A 6 -9.68 4.04 -30.46
N GLY A 7 -10.34 4.75 -29.54
CA GLY A 7 -9.74 5.44 -28.40
C GLY A 7 -9.03 4.54 -27.40
N GLY A 8 -9.57 3.36 -27.07
CA GLY A 8 -9.17 2.60 -25.88
C GLY A 8 -7.70 2.21 -25.75
N GLU A 9 -6.99 2.04 -26.87
CA GLU A 9 -5.55 1.71 -26.83
C GLU A 9 -4.73 2.87 -26.26
N ALA A 10 -5.15 4.11 -26.48
CA ALA A 10 -4.42 5.29 -26.03
C ALA A 10 -4.42 5.43 -24.50
N GLU A 11 -5.54 5.15 -23.82
CA GLU A 11 -5.62 5.23 -22.35
C GLU A 11 -4.82 4.11 -21.67
N TRP A 12 -4.85 2.89 -22.21
CA TRP A 12 -4.02 1.81 -21.67
C TRP A 12 -2.54 2.10 -21.86
N VAL A 13 -2.16 2.63 -23.01
CA VAL A 13 -0.77 3.06 -23.27
C VAL A 13 -0.38 4.21 -22.34
N ALA A 14 -1.25 5.20 -22.14
CA ALA A 14 -1.00 6.32 -21.23
C ALA A 14 -0.84 5.83 -19.78
N ALA A 15 -1.73 4.95 -19.31
CA ALA A 15 -1.65 4.36 -17.97
C ALA A 15 -0.33 3.62 -17.71
N LEU A 16 0.26 2.99 -18.74
CA LEU A 16 1.54 2.31 -18.66
C LEU A 16 2.75 3.22 -18.91
N THR A 17 2.55 4.53 -19.14
CA THR A 17 3.63 5.45 -19.52
C THR A 17 4.02 6.36 -18.37
N HIS A 18 5.23 6.18 -17.84
CA HIS A 18 5.79 7.08 -16.83
C HIS A 18 6.35 8.36 -17.48
N GLY A 19 6.29 9.49 -16.76
CA GLY A 19 6.80 10.78 -17.24
C GLY A 19 8.28 10.77 -17.66
N SER A 20 9.10 9.86 -17.12
CA SER A 20 10.49 9.68 -17.60
C SER A 20 10.58 9.29 -19.08
N PHE A 21 9.59 8.54 -19.59
CA PHE A 21 9.57 8.08 -20.97
C PHE A 21 9.19 9.22 -21.91
N THR A 22 8.20 10.03 -21.55
CA THR A 22 7.79 11.21 -22.32
C THR A 22 8.90 12.26 -22.34
N ALA A 23 9.59 12.47 -21.21
CA ALA A 23 10.73 13.37 -21.10
C ALA A 23 11.89 12.96 -22.03
N GLN A 24 12.20 11.67 -22.14
CA GLN A 24 13.26 11.17 -23.04
C GLN A 24 12.97 11.47 -24.52
N LEU A 25 11.70 11.53 -24.92
CA LEU A 25 11.31 11.82 -26.31
C LEU A 25 11.46 13.30 -26.69
N GLY A 26 11.80 14.18 -25.74
CA GLY A 26 11.99 15.60 -25.96
C GLY A 26 10.72 16.27 -26.53
N PRO A 27 10.83 17.20 -27.51
CA PRO A 27 9.68 17.90 -28.08
C PRO A 27 8.59 16.99 -28.67
N LYS A 28 8.96 15.79 -29.15
CA LYS A 28 8.01 14.79 -29.68
C LYS A 28 7.19 14.13 -28.57
N GLY A 29 7.71 14.11 -27.34
CA GLY A 29 7.06 13.54 -26.16
C GLY A 29 5.85 14.33 -25.66
N LYS A 30 5.69 15.61 -26.05
CA LYS A 30 4.54 16.45 -25.64
C LYS A 30 3.18 15.92 -26.08
N SER A 31 3.16 15.05 -27.09
CA SER A 31 1.94 14.42 -27.61
C SER A 31 1.60 13.09 -26.93
N VAL A 32 2.55 12.52 -26.18
CA VAL A 32 2.36 11.25 -25.45
C VAL A 32 1.86 11.59 -24.06
N GLN A 33 0.67 11.11 -23.72
CA GLN A 33 0.13 11.25 -22.36
C GLN A 33 0.81 10.26 -21.42
N ASP A 34 1.12 10.72 -20.22
CA ASP A 34 1.56 9.87 -19.11
C ASP A 34 0.38 9.52 -18.20
N TYR A 35 0.66 8.70 -17.18
CA TYR A 35 -0.36 8.12 -16.34
C TYR A 35 -1.03 9.09 -15.35
N GLN A 36 -0.49 10.29 -15.12
CA GLN A 36 -0.79 11.11 -13.93
C GLN A 36 -2.29 11.45 -13.78
N ARG A 37 -2.97 11.77 -14.88
CA ARG A 37 -4.41 12.08 -14.85
C ARG A 37 -5.26 10.84 -14.58
N LEU A 38 -4.83 9.69 -15.08
CA LEU A 38 -5.51 8.41 -14.88
C LEU A 38 -5.25 7.89 -13.45
N GLU A 39 -4.05 8.05 -12.92
CA GLU A 39 -3.69 7.78 -11.52
C GLU A 39 -4.63 8.53 -10.59
N PHE A 40 -4.74 9.86 -10.75
CA PHE A 40 -5.65 10.67 -9.96
C PHE A 40 -7.08 10.12 -9.96
N LEU A 41 -7.60 9.73 -11.13
CA LEU A 41 -8.94 9.18 -11.25
C LEU A 41 -9.06 7.79 -10.59
N GLY A 42 -8.07 6.95 -10.85
CA GLY A 42 -8.01 5.57 -10.40
C GLY A 42 -7.92 5.42 -8.88
N ASP A 43 -7.16 6.28 -8.21
CA ASP A 43 -7.09 6.32 -6.74
C ASP A 43 -8.48 6.51 -6.11
N ARG A 44 -9.29 7.43 -6.64
CA ARG A 44 -10.66 7.64 -6.10
C ARG A 44 -11.59 6.48 -6.40
N VAL A 45 -11.44 5.85 -7.56
CA VAL A 45 -12.22 4.65 -7.95
C VAL A 45 -11.86 3.47 -7.04
N LEU A 46 -10.56 3.27 -6.77
CA LEU A 46 -10.05 2.27 -5.83
C LEU A 46 -10.59 2.54 -4.42
N GLY A 47 -10.41 3.76 -3.92
CA GLY A 47 -10.88 4.21 -2.61
C GLY A 47 -12.35 3.93 -2.38
N LEU A 48 -13.22 4.37 -3.31
CA LEU A 48 -14.67 4.14 -3.20
C LEU A 48 -15.00 2.64 -3.25
N THR A 49 -14.34 1.88 -4.12
CA THR A 49 -14.60 0.44 -4.25
C THR A 49 -14.24 -0.33 -2.98
N ILE A 50 -13.09 -0.04 -2.37
CA ILE A 50 -12.66 -0.70 -1.14
C ILE A 50 -13.52 -0.25 0.04
N ALA A 51 -13.86 1.03 0.14
CA ALA A 51 -14.75 1.53 1.19
C ALA A 51 -16.14 0.86 1.14
N ASP A 52 -16.75 0.79 -0.06
CA ASP A 52 -18.02 0.06 -0.28
C ASP A 52 -17.90 -1.42 0.10
N TRP A 53 -16.79 -2.07 -0.28
CA TRP A 53 -16.57 -3.47 0.03
C TRP A 53 -16.44 -3.72 1.54
N LEU A 54 -15.65 -2.92 2.24
CA LEU A 54 -15.48 -3.04 3.68
C LEU A 54 -16.79 -2.78 4.44
N TYR A 55 -17.54 -1.76 4.02
CA TYR A 55 -18.83 -1.41 4.61
C TYR A 55 -19.85 -2.56 4.51
N ASN A 56 -19.94 -3.20 3.34
CA ASN A 56 -20.94 -4.24 3.10
C ASN A 56 -20.57 -5.61 3.70
N ASN A 57 -19.28 -5.87 3.98
CA ASN A 57 -18.81 -7.19 4.41
C ASN A 57 -18.55 -7.31 5.92
N GLY A 58 -18.79 -6.27 6.73
CA GLY A 58 -18.46 -6.28 8.15
C GLY A 58 -19.39 -5.45 9.02
N GLN A 59 -19.32 -5.70 10.34
CA GLN A 59 -19.93 -4.87 11.38
C GLN A 59 -18.85 -4.09 12.17
N GLU A 60 -17.71 -3.85 11.52
CA GLU A 60 -16.58 -3.20 12.17
C GLU A 60 -16.91 -1.74 12.51
N ALA A 61 -16.35 -1.25 13.63
CA ALA A 61 -16.41 0.16 13.96
C ALA A 61 -15.65 1.01 12.93
N GLU A 62 -16.11 2.24 12.69
CA GLU A 62 -15.54 3.19 11.72
C GLU A 62 -14.01 3.27 11.76
N GLY A 63 -13.41 3.38 12.96
CA GLY A 63 -11.97 3.47 13.10
C GLY A 63 -11.21 2.27 12.53
N ARG A 64 -11.77 1.06 12.60
CA ARG A 64 -11.17 -0.14 11.99
C ARG A 64 -11.36 -0.15 10.48
N LEU A 65 -12.52 0.26 9.99
CA LEU A 65 -12.79 0.40 8.55
C LEU A 65 -11.79 1.38 7.92
N SER A 66 -11.54 2.53 8.55
CA SER A 66 -10.57 3.52 8.09
C SER A 66 -9.14 2.98 8.08
N GLN A 67 -8.73 2.24 9.11
CA GLN A 67 -7.41 1.59 9.13
C GLN A 67 -7.25 0.57 8.01
N ARG A 68 -8.25 -0.31 7.81
CA ARG A 68 -8.25 -1.31 6.74
C ARG A 68 -8.22 -0.66 5.37
N LEU A 69 -9.04 0.37 5.16
CA LEU A 69 -9.08 1.14 3.92
C LEU A 69 -7.68 1.68 3.58
N ASN A 70 -7.04 2.39 4.53
CA ASN A 70 -5.73 2.98 4.33
C ASN A 70 -4.66 1.94 3.94
N VAL A 71 -4.70 0.74 4.51
CA VAL A 71 -3.77 -0.34 4.15
C VAL A 71 -4.07 -0.88 2.76
N LEU A 72 -5.35 -1.14 2.46
CA LEU A 72 -5.78 -1.76 1.22
C LEU A 72 -5.60 -0.84 0.00
N VAL A 73 -5.68 0.48 0.17
CA VAL A 73 -5.43 1.45 -0.91
C VAL A 73 -4.04 2.05 -0.85
N SER A 74 -3.16 1.53 0.02
CA SER A 74 -1.80 2.03 0.12
C SER A 74 -1.00 1.75 -1.16
N ARG A 75 -0.06 2.64 -1.44
CA ARG A 75 0.94 2.46 -2.51
C ARG A 75 1.63 1.09 -2.44
N GLN A 76 1.98 0.62 -1.24
CA GLN A 76 2.62 -0.68 -1.04
C GLN A 76 1.70 -1.83 -1.46
N MET A 77 0.40 -1.74 -1.16
CA MET A 77 -0.59 -2.73 -1.62
C MET A 77 -0.74 -2.70 -3.13
N CYS A 78 -0.90 -1.50 -3.72
CA CYS A 78 -0.99 -1.31 -5.17
C CYS A 78 0.24 -1.89 -5.88
N ALA A 79 1.45 -1.59 -5.38
CA ALA A 79 2.70 -2.11 -5.94
C ALA A 79 2.85 -3.63 -5.77
N SER A 80 2.39 -4.20 -4.66
CA SER A 80 2.36 -5.65 -4.45
C SER A 80 1.47 -6.34 -5.48
N ILE A 81 0.26 -5.82 -5.70
CA ILE A 81 -0.69 -6.35 -6.68
C ILE A 81 -0.18 -6.16 -8.10
N ALA A 82 0.43 -5.01 -8.41
CA ALA A 82 1.08 -4.75 -9.68
C ALA A 82 2.13 -5.83 -10.02
N ARG A 83 2.97 -6.21 -9.05
CA ARG A 83 3.95 -7.29 -9.24
C ARG A 83 3.28 -8.65 -9.47
N GLN A 84 2.21 -8.96 -8.74
CA GLN A 84 1.49 -10.23 -8.88
C GLN A 84 0.90 -10.43 -10.27
N ILE A 85 0.50 -9.34 -10.94
CA ILE A 85 -0.04 -9.39 -12.31
C ILE A 85 1.03 -9.22 -13.40
N GLY A 86 2.32 -9.16 -13.05
CA GLY A 86 3.41 -9.00 -14.02
C GLY A 86 3.57 -7.57 -14.57
N LEU A 87 3.00 -6.56 -13.92
CA LEU A 87 3.01 -5.18 -14.41
C LEU A 87 4.42 -4.59 -14.67
N PRO A 88 5.47 -4.88 -13.88
CA PRO A 88 6.81 -4.32 -14.11
C PRO A 88 7.33 -4.42 -15.55
N GLU A 89 7.00 -5.49 -16.26
CA GLU A 89 7.49 -5.77 -17.62
C GLU A 89 6.79 -4.92 -18.69
N HIS A 90 5.66 -4.30 -18.35
CA HIS A 90 4.82 -3.55 -19.28
C HIS A 90 4.99 -2.03 -19.17
N ILE A 91 5.67 -1.54 -18.12
CA ILE A 91 5.80 -0.10 -17.86
C ILE A 91 6.80 0.52 -18.85
N ARG A 92 6.35 1.58 -19.52
CA ARG A 92 7.17 2.40 -20.41
C ARG A 92 7.92 3.43 -19.58
N LEU A 93 9.16 3.09 -19.29
CA LEU A 93 10.13 3.94 -18.62
C LEU A 93 11.18 4.46 -19.59
N GLY A 94 11.63 5.69 -19.36
CA GLY A 94 12.85 6.21 -19.99
C GLY A 94 14.06 5.38 -19.57
N LYS A 95 15.09 5.35 -20.42
CA LYS A 95 16.29 4.51 -20.26
C LYS A 95 16.93 4.69 -18.88
N GLN A 96 17.18 5.94 -18.48
CA GLN A 96 17.78 6.23 -17.18
C GLN A 96 16.94 5.71 -16.01
N ALA A 97 15.64 6.00 -15.99
CA ALA A 97 14.74 5.53 -14.94
C ALA A 97 14.62 4.00 -14.88
N ARG A 98 14.76 3.32 -16.03
CA ARG A 98 14.81 1.85 -16.10
C ARG A 98 16.10 1.32 -15.51
N ASP A 99 17.24 1.89 -15.90
CA ASP A 99 18.57 1.50 -15.43
C ASP A 99 18.72 1.72 -13.90
N ASP A 100 18.03 2.74 -13.35
CA ASP A 100 17.96 3.04 -11.91
C ASP A 100 16.97 2.13 -11.15
N GLY A 101 16.40 1.09 -11.79
CA GLY A 101 15.52 0.12 -11.16
C GLY A 101 14.05 0.56 -11.03
N GLY A 102 13.64 1.60 -11.78
CA GLY A 102 12.28 2.16 -11.72
C GLY A 102 11.15 1.17 -12.02
N SER A 103 11.42 0.11 -12.78
CA SER A 103 10.42 -0.93 -13.09
C SER A 103 9.96 -1.70 -11.85
N ASN A 104 10.80 -1.75 -10.81
CA ASN A 104 10.50 -2.41 -9.54
C ASN A 104 10.23 -1.44 -8.38
N SER A 105 10.17 -0.12 -8.65
CA SER A 105 9.89 0.89 -7.63
C SER A 105 8.44 0.82 -7.15
N ASP A 106 8.22 0.80 -5.83
CA ASP A 106 6.87 0.85 -5.25
C ASP A 106 6.10 2.11 -5.65
N ASN A 107 6.80 3.23 -5.82
CA ASN A 107 6.18 4.48 -6.26
C ASN A 107 5.59 4.32 -7.65
N ILE A 108 6.41 3.91 -8.62
CA ILE A 108 5.98 3.78 -10.01
C ILE A 108 4.91 2.68 -10.15
N LEU A 109 5.10 1.53 -9.49
CA LEU A 109 4.15 0.43 -9.58
C LEU A 109 2.80 0.76 -8.95
N GLY A 110 2.79 1.47 -7.82
CA GLY A 110 1.57 1.93 -7.18
C GLY A 110 0.79 2.89 -8.08
N ASP A 111 1.45 3.94 -8.55
CA ASP A 111 0.81 4.97 -9.36
C ASP A 111 0.30 4.40 -10.71
N VAL A 112 1.06 3.50 -11.34
CA VAL A 112 0.64 2.82 -12.59
C VAL A 112 -0.54 1.87 -12.36
N MET A 113 -0.59 1.18 -11.22
CA MET A 113 -1.73 0.32 -10.88
C MET A 113 -3.02 1.15 -10.71
N GLU A 114 -2.92 2.30 -10.04
CA GLU A 114 -4.04 3.25 -9.94
C GLU A 114 -4.42 3.76 -11.33
N ALA A 115 -3.45 4.12 -12.18
CA ALA A 115 -3.74 4.56 -13.54
C ALA A 115 -4.44 3.52 -14.40
N LEU A 116 -4.13 2.22 -14.26
CA LEU A 116 -4.86 1.14 -14.93
C LEU A 116 -6.32 1.06 -14.47
N ILE A 117 -6.58 1.26 -13.17
CA ILE A 117 -7.95 1.35 -12.64
C ILE A 117 -8.66 2.57 -13.23
N GLY A 118 -7.97 3.72 -13.31
CA GLY A 118 -8.47 4.94 -13.93
C GLY A 118 -8.81 4.76 -15.42
N ALA A 119 -7.95 4.08 -16.18
CA ALA A 119 -8.19 3.76 -17.59
C ALA A 119 -9.40 2.83 -17.76
N CYS A 120 -9.50 1.78 -16.94
CA CYS A 120 -10.65 0.88 -16.92
C CYS A 120 -11.95 1.65 -16.67
N PHE A 121 -11.95 2.54 -15.67
CA PHE A 121 -13.10 3.38 -15.37
C PHE A 121 -13.45 4.31 -16.54
N HIS A 122 -12.45 4.96 -17.14
CA HIS A 122 -12.66 5.90 -18.23
C HIS A 122 -13.28 5.23 -19.47
N LEU A 123 -12.85 4.01 -19.78
CA LEU A 123 -13.29 3.27 -20.96
C LEU A 123 -14.56 2.45 -20.75
N HIS A 124 -14.76 1.92 -19.55
CA HIS A 124 -15.76 0.88 -19.29
C HIS A 124 -16.70 1.22 -18.12
N GLY A 125 -16.52 2.38 -17.49
CA GLY A 125 -17.35 2.85 -16.38
C GLY A 125 -17.04 2.19 -15.04
N PHE A 126 -17.79 2.62 -14.02
CA PHE A 126 -17.53 2.23 -12.64
C PHE A 126 -17.71 0.74 -12.37
N ASP A 127 -18.72 0.09 -12.95
CA ASP A 127 -18.98 -1.32 -12.69
C ASP A 127 -17.84 -2.23 -13.15
N ALA A 128 -17.26 -1.94 -14.31
CA ALA A 128 -16.11 -2.68 -14.83
C ALA A 128 -14.87 -2.47 -13.96
N ALA A 129 -14.57 -1.21 -13.60
CA ALA A 129 -13.44 -0.89 -12.72
C ALA A 129 -13.60 -1.52 -11.32
N ARG A 130 -14.81 -1.45 -10.75
CA ARG A 130 -15.15 -2.09 -9.47
C ARG A 130 -14.95 -3.61 -9.53
N ALA A 131 -15.38 -4.27 -10.61
CA ALA A 131 -15.20 -5.70 -10.79
C ALA A 131 -13.71 -6.07 -10.90
N MET A 132 -12.92 -5.28 -11.64
CA MET A 132 -11.47 -5.43 -11.73
C MET A 132 -10.81 -5.32 -10.36
N VAL A 133 -11.10 -4.25 -9.60
CA VAL A 133 -10.57 -4.06 -8.24
C VAL A 133 -10.97 -5.23 -7.34
N ARG A 134 -12.25 -5.62 -7.31
CA ARG A 134 -12.72 -6.74 -6.48
C ARG A 134 -11.99 -8.04 -6.78
N ARG A 135 -11.73 -8.33 -8.05
CA ARG A 135 -10.97 -9.52 -8.46
C ARG A 135 -9.51 -9.47 -7.97
N LEU A 136 -8.83 -8.34 -8.17
CA LEU A 136 -7.42 -8.19 -7.84
C LEU A 136 -7.17 -8.08 -6.33
N TRP A 137 -8.07 -7.43 -5.59
CA TRP A 137 -7.96 -7.23 -4.14
C TRP A 137 -8.60 -8.36 -3.31
N ALA A 138 -9.20 -9.39 -3.93
CA ALA A 138 -9.89 -10.47 -3.20
C ALA A 138 -9.04 -11.13 -2.11
N GLN A 139 -7.77 -11.43 -2.41
CA GLN A 139 -6.86 -12.02 -1.44
C GLN A 139 -6.43 -11.02 -0.36
N ALA A 140 -6.29 -9.72 -0.68
CA ALA A 140 -5.92 -8.71 0.30
C ALA A 140 -7.08 -8.38 1.27
N VAL A 141 -8.31 -8.34 0.76
CA VAL A 141 -9.51 -8.04 1.56
C VAL A 141 -9.97 -9.26 2.36
N GLY A 142 -9.92 -10.45 1.76
CA GLY A 142 -10.26 -11.72 2.41
C GLY A 142 -9.14 -12.27 3.29
N GLY A 143 -7.88 -11.97 2.94
CA GLY A 143 -6.72 -12.29 3.75
C GLY A 143 -6.53 -11.30 4.91
N GLN A 144 -5.65 -11.67 5.83
CA GLN A 144 -5.26 -10.84 6.97
C GLN A 144 -4.50 -9.56 6.57
N ALA A 145 -4.46 -9.16 5.30
CA ALA A 145 -3.80 -7.93 4.88
C ALA A 145 -4.51 -6.66 5.40
N GLY A 146 -5.77 -6.78 5.88
CA GLY A 146 -6.42 -5.79 6.76
C GLY A 146 -6.45 -6.17 8.25
N GLN A 147 -5.89 -7.32 8.62
CA GLN A 147 -5.74 -7.80 10.00
C GLN A 147 -4.27 -7.79 10.47
N ALA A 148 -3.36 -7.12 9.77
CA ALA A 148 -2.13 -6.66 10.37
C ALA A 148 -2.49 -5.58 11.39
N LYS A 149 -3.15 -5.98 12.49
CA LYS A 149 -3.36 -5.15 13.66
C LYS A 149 -2.00 -4.59 14.00
N HIS A 150 -1.90 -3.27 14.06
CA HIS A 150 -0.68 -2.60 14.47
C HIS A 150 -0.13 -3.35 15.70
N PRO A 151 1.13 -3.83 15.68
CA PRO A 151 1.63 -4.77 16.69
C PRO A 151 1.36 -4.36 18.14
N LYS A 152 1.40 -3.04 18.44
CA LYS A 152 1.03 -2.51 19.76
C LYS A 152 -0.43 -2.77 20.15
N SER A 153 -1.36 -2.59 19.20
CA SER A 153 -2.78 -2.84 19.39
C SER A 153 -3.08 -4.34 19.48
N ALA A 154 -2.43 -5.15 18.63
CA ALA A 154 -2.49 -6.61 18.71
C ALA A 154 -2.01 -7.11 20.08
N LEU A 155 -0.91 -6.56 20.60
CA LEU A 155 -0.35 -6.92 21.89
C LEU A 155 -1.25 -6.49 23.06
N GLN A 156 -1.87 -5.31 22.97
CA GLN A 156 -2.82 -4.84 23.97
C GLN A 156 -4.08 -5.72 24.04
N GLU A 157 -4.61 -6.14 22.89
CA GLU A 157 -5.74 -7.06 22.84
C GLU A 157 -5.37 -8.46 23.31
N TRP A 158 -4.20 -8.97 22.94
CA TRP A 158 -3.69 -10.24 23.44
C TRP A 158 -3.57 -10.22 24.97
N ALA A 159 -3.05 -9.12 25.53
CA ALA A 159 -2.95 -8.94 26.98
C ALA A 159 -4.34 -8.94 27.64
N ALA A 160 -5.30 -8.20 27.08
CA ALA A 160 -6.66 -8.14 27.58
C ALA A 160 -7.37 -9.51 27.51
N GLY A 161 -7.26 -10.21 26.38
CA GLY A 161 -7.83 -11.56 26.17
C GLY A 161 -7.26 -12.60 27.13
N ASN A 162 -5.99 -12.46 27.51
CA ASN A 162 -5.33 -13.32 28.49
C ASN A 162 -5.46 -12.83 29.94
N ARG A 163 -6.31 -11.83 30.22
CA ARG A 163 -6.51 -11.22 31.54
C ARG A 163 -5.20 -10.74 32.19
N ARG A 164 -4.31 -10.19 31.37
CA ARG A 164 -3.04 -9.59 31.79
C ARG A 164 -3.13 -8.07 31.86
N LYS A 165 -2.15 -7.46 32.53
CA LYS A 165 -1.98 -6.00 32.50
C LYS A 165 -1.58 -5.54 31.11
N THR A 166 -1.84 -4.27 30.81
CA THR A 166 -1.44 -3.62 29.55
C THR A 166 0.07 -3.69 29.35
N PRO A 167 0.56 -3.76 28.10
CA PRO A 167 1.99 -3.78 27.81
C PRO A 167 2.67 -2.46 28.24
N GLU A 168 3.84 -2.57 28.86
CA GLU A 168 4.65 -1.43 29.30
C GLU A 168 5.86 -1.29 28.36
N TYR A 169 6.04 -0.10 27.80
CA TYR A 169 7.16 0.22 26.90
C TYR A 169 8.17 1.10 27.61
N ARG A 170 9.46 0.81 27.45
CA ARG A 170 10.56 1.55 28.07
C ARG A 170 11.70 1.73 27.08
N LEU A 171 12.15 2.97 26.92
CA LEU A 171 13.39 3.26 26.19
C LEU A 171 14.58 2.76 27.01
N VAL A 172 15.34 1.82 26.46
CA VAL A 172 16.49 1.19 27.10
C VAL A 172 17.77 1.96 26.77
N ASP A 173 17.94 2.27 25.48
CA ASP A 173 19.11 2.99 24.99
C ASP A 173 18.75 3.90 23.81
N ARG A 174 19.53 4.97 23.65
CA ARG A 174 19.59 5.77 22.43
C ARG A 174 21.04 6.03 22.10
N SER A 175 21.50 5.53 20.95
CA SER A 175 22.88 5.63 20.50
C SER A 175 22.98 6.15 19.07
N GLY A 176 24.18 6.57 18.67
CA GLY A 176 24.44 7.12 17.34
C GLY A 176 24.20 8.64 17.22
N PRO A 177 24.75 9.29 16.18
CA PRO A 177 24.55 10.71 15.92
C PRO A 177 23.11 10.97 15.46
N ASP A 178 22.61 12.21 15.56
CA ASP A 178 21.19 12.51 15.31
C ASP A 178 20.68 12.07 13.94
N HIS A 179 21.52 12.10 12.91
CA HIS A 179 21.19 11.64 11.55
C HIS A 179 21.27 10.12 11.35
N ALA A 180 21.70 9.37 12.38
CA ALA A 180 21.78 7.91 12.39
C ALA A 180 21.47 7.35 13.79
N ALA A 181 20.52 7.98 14.48
CA ALA A 181 20.14 7.60 15.83
C ALA A 181 19.47 6.21 15.83
N ARG A 182 19.87 5.37 16.78
CA ARG A 182 19.27 4.06 17.05
C ARG A 182 18.60 4.10 18.41
N PHE A 183 17.38 3.60 18.47
CA PHE A 183 16.55 3.53 19.67
C PHE A 183 16.33 2.08 20.02
N THR A 184 16.73 1.67 21.22
CA THR A 184 16.45 0.35 21.78
C THR A 184 15.27 0.49 22.73
N VAL A 185 14.18 -0.22 22.46
CA VAL A 185 12.98 -0.19 23.28
C VAL A 185 12.63 -1.59 23.76
N ALA A 186 12.38 -1.71 25.06
CA ALA A 186 11.81 -2.89 25.68
C ALA A 186 10.28 -2.79 25.74
N VAL A 187 9.59 -3.90 25.50
CA VAL A 187 8.17 -4.08 25.84
C VAL A 187 8.00 -5.28 26.75
N GLY A 188 7.27 -5.11 27.85
CA GLY A 188 7.00 -6.17 28.82
C GLY A 188 5.53 -6.25 29.23
N ILE A 189 5.10 -7.45 29.60
CA ILE A 189 3.82 -7.68 30.27
C ILE A 189 4.11 -8.41 31.59
N LYS A 190 3.63 -7.84 32.69
CA LYS A 190 3.85 -8.39 34.04
C LYS A 190 3.40 -9.86 34.12
N GLY A 191 4.34 -10.72 34.49
CA GLY A 191 4.11 -12.16 34.65
C GLY A 191 4.04 -12.95 33.35
N VAL A 192 4.50 -12.38 32.23
CA VAL A 192 4.67 -13.08 30.94
C VAL A 192 6.13 -13.04 30.51
N GLY A 193 6.68 -11.84 30.32
CA GLY A 193 8.04 -11.65 29.84
C GLY A 193 8.33 -10.20 29.45
N GLU A 194 9.51 -9.98 28.89
CA GLU A 194 9.96 -8.72 28.28
C GLU A 194 10.81 -9.04 27.04
N VAL A 195 10.68 -8.24 25.98
CA VAL A 195 11.53 -8.32 24.78
C VAL A 195 12.02 -6.93 24.39
N GLU A 196 13.13 -6.87 23.68
CA GLU A 196 13.70 -5.62 23.18
C GLU A 196 13.78 -5.61 21.65
N ALA A 197 13.64 -4.43 21.05
CA ALA A 197 13.91 -4.21 19.64
C ALA A 197 14.60 -2.87 19.38
N VAL A 198 15.33 -2.79 18.27
CA VAL A 198 16.12 -1.62 17.87
C VAL A 198 15.61 -1.09 16.54
N ALA A 199 15.43 0.24 16.43
CA ALA A 199 15.07 0.90 15.19
C ALA A 199 15.64 2.32 15.09
N ASN A 200 15.43 2.98 13.94
CA ASN A 200 15.91 4.34 13.69
C ASN A 200 15.00 5.42 14.29
N SER A 201 13.85 5.03 14.85
CA SER A 201 12.98 5.90 15.63
C SER A 201 12.39 5.16 16.83
N LYS A 202 12.07 5.89 17.90
CA LYS A 202 11.43 5.32 19.09
C LYS A 202 10.11 4.59 18.76
N GLN A 203 9.28 5.18 17.90
CA GLN A 203 7.96 4.65 17.58
C GLN A 203 8.04 3.35 16.77
N GLU A 204 9.01 3.24 15.87
CA GLU A 204 9.32 2.03 15.12
C GLU A 204 9.91 0.95 16.03
N ALA A 205 10.83 1.29 16.94
CA ALA A 205 11.41 0.36 17.90
C ALA A 205 10.33 -0.24 18.82
N GLU A 206 9.40 0.57 19.31
CA GLU A 206 8.23 0.09 20.07
C GLU A 206 7.34 -0.86 19.22
N THR A 207 7.20 -0.60 17.92
CA THR A 207 6.37 -1.43 17.03
C THR A 207 7.01 -2.79 16.77
N LEU A 208 8.33 -2.80 16.54
CA LEU A 208 9.12 -4.03 16.40
C LEU A 208 9.13 -4.84 17.69
N ALA A 209 9.31 -4.18 18.84
CA ALA A 209 9.29 -4.84 20.15
C ALA A 209 7.93 -5.52 20.39
N ALA A 210 6.83 -4.84 20.06
CA ALA A 210 5.49 -5.42 20.19
C ALA A 210 5.25 -6.62 19.27
N ALA A 211 5.75 -6.56 18.04
CA ALA A 211 5.68 -7.68 17.10
C ALA A 211 6.49 -8.89 17.58
N GLU A 212 7.70 -8.62 18.10
CA GLU A 212 8.58 -9.66 18.63
C GLU A 212 8.00 -10.30 19.89
N PHE A 213 7.35 -9.53 20.77
CA PHE A 213 6.68 -10.06 21.95
C PHE A 213 5.57 -11.03 21.56
N LEU A 214 4.72 -10.64 20.61
CA LEU A 214 3.67 -11.50 20.07
C LEU A 214 4.25 -12.73 19.37
N ARG A 215 5.43 -12.63 18.75
CA ARG A 215 6.09 -13.79 18.14
C ARG A 215 6.59 -14.80 19.18
N GLN A 216 7.06 -14.32 20.33
CA GLN A 216 7.63 -15.18 21.39
C GLN A 216 6.58 -15.71 22.37
N PHE A 217 5.57 -14.90 22.70
CA PHE A 217 4.61 -15.19 23.77
C PHE A 217 3.16 -15.24 23.28
N GLY A 218 2.89 -14.86 22.03
CA GLY A 218 1.56 -14.71 21.44
C GLY A 218 0.83 -16.00 21.16
#